data_AF-A0A660TY92-F1
#
_entry.id   AF-A0A660TY92-F1
#
_cell.length_a   1.000
_cell.length_b   1.000
_cell.length_c   1.000
_cell.angle_alpha   90.00
_cell.angle_beta   90.00
_cell.angle_gamma   90.00
#
_symmetry.space_group_name_H-M   'P 1'
#
loop_
_entity.id
_entity.type
_entity.pdbx_description
1 polymer ?
#
loop_
_entity_poly.entity_id
_entity_poly.type
_entity_poly.pdbx_seq_one_letter_code
_entity_poly.pdbx_strand_id
1 'polypeptide(L)'
;MSWNEVPGAEEYTIYYTTNGTFPTKTYGNKIENITDSYSPDNPFVIDELENGYLHVFMLEAKTGDGSKSWLSNYEMAIPISRLSLVPILKAGYGEIEVYWTDIPATNDCELLRAESKDGDYLSLFGTITGNYVTDTSVETGKTYYYMVKTSY
;
A
#
# COMPACT_ATOMS: atom_id res chain seq x y z
N MET A 1 -0.28 0.75 12.42
CA MET A 1 1.10 0.44 12.82
C MET A 1 1.10 -0.06 14.26
N SER A 2 1.98 -0.99 14.60
CA SER A 2 2.21 -1.43 15.98
C SER A 2 3.70 -1.61 16.19
N TRP A 3 4.15 -1.53 17.43
CA TRP A 3 5.56 -1.69 17.79
C TRP A 3 5.69 -2.44 19.11
N ASN A 4 6.83 -3.07 19.32
CA ASN A 4 7.17 -3.65 20.61
C ASN A 4 7.50 -2.51 21.59
N GLU A 5 7.08 -2.66 22.85
CA GLU A 5 7.42 -1.71 23.90
C GLU A 5 8.94 -1.63 24.08
N VAL A 6 9.45 -0.39 24.21
CA VAL A 6 10.87 -0.13 24.45
C VAL A 6 11.09 0.02 25.96
N PRO A 7 11.95 -0.78 26.60
CA PRO A 7 12.18 -0.69 28.04
C PRO A 7 12.59 0.71 28.50
N GLY A 8 11.83 1.26 29.44
CA GLY A 8 12.05 2.61 29.99
C GLY A 8 11.51 3.75 29.13
N ALA A 9 10.89 3.47 27.98
CA ALA A 9 10.13 4.46 27.24
C ALA A 9 8.74 4.64 27.86
N GLU A 10 8.31 5.90 27.96
CA GLU A 10 6.98 6.29 28.45
C GLU A 10 6.21 7.10 27.40
N GLU A 11 6.90 7.63 26.38
CA GLU A 11 6.33 8.38 25.28
C GLU A 11 6.88 7.91 23.94
N TYR A 12 6.03 7.88 22.93
CA TYR A 12 6.42 7.66 21.54
C TYR A 12 6.07 8.87 20.66
N THR A 13 6.87 9.08 19.63
CA THR A 13 6.61 10.01 18.53
C THR A 13 6.74 9.28 17.20
N ILE A 14 5.71 9.37 16.35
CA ILE A 14 5.76 8.87 14.97
C ILE A 14 6.12 10.03 14.06
N TYR A 15 7.17 9.88 13.27
CA TYR A 15 7.52 10.77 12.17
C TYR A 15 7.16 10.12 10.86
N TYR A 16 6.57 10.85 9.92
CA TYR A 16 6.21 10.28 8.61
C TYR A 16 6.20 11.29 7.48
N THR A 17 6.38 10.80 6.25
CA THR A 17 6.23 11.56 5.00
C THR A 17 5.19 10.88 4.11
N THR A 18 4.60 11.66 3.19
CA THR A 18 3.56 11.18 2.27
C THR A 18 4.01 11.18 0.80
N ASN A 19 5.29 11.44 0.56
CA ASN A 19 5.88 11.62 -0.76
C ASN A 19 7.05 10.64 -1.00
N GLY A 20 7.15 9.58 -0.20
CA GLY A 20 8.21 8.57 -0.30
C GLY A 20 9.60 8.99 0.18
N THR A 21 9.77 10.21 0.74
CA THR A 21 11.06 10.66 1.27
C THR A 21 11.28 10.19 2.71
N PHE A 22 12.51 10.21 3.23
CA PHE A 22 12.76 9.80 4.61
C PHE A 22 12.43 10.92 5.61
N PRO A 23 11.55 10.68 6.61
CA PRO A 23 11.31 11.64 7.67
C PRO A 23 12.54 11.84 8.55
N THR A 24 12.65 13.00 9.19
CA THR A 24 13.62 13.25 10.26
C THR A 24 12.92 13.91 11.45
N LYS A 25 13.61 14.12 12.57
CA LYS A 25 13.03 14.85 13.71
C LYS A 25 12.56 16.27 13.37
N THR A 26 13.06 16.86 12.28
CA THR A 26 12.75 18.22 11.83
C THR A 26 12.12 18.27 10.43
N TYR A 27 11.85 17.13 9.80
CA TYR A 27 11.31 17.06 8.44
C TYR A 27 10.22 15.99 8.33
N GLY A 28 9.11 16.36 7.70
CA GLY A 28 7.91 15.54 7.59
C GLY A 28 6.85 15.91 8.63
N ASN A 29 5.83 15.06 8.70
CA ASN A 29 4.77 15.14 9.69
C ASN A 29 5.17 14.41 10.96
N LYS A 30 4.54 14.75 12.09
CA LYS A 30 4.76 14.06 13.35
C LYS A 30 3.48 13.93 14.17
N ILE A 31 3.38 12.81 14.89
CA ILE A 31 2.36 12.55 15.90
C ILE A 31 3.11 12.32 17.21
N GLU A 32 2.92 13.20 18.18
CA GLU A 32 3.66 13.25 19.45
C GLU A 32 2.80 12.83 20.64
N ASN A 33 3.44 12.66 21.80
CA ASN A 33 2.79 12.37 23.08
C ASN A 33 1.97 11.07 23.09
N ILE A 34 2.41 10.06 22.33
CA ILE A 34 1.75 8.75 22.27
C ILE A 34 2.17 7.95 23.51
N THR A 35 1.22 7.65 24.39
CA THR A 35 1.48 6.95 25.66
C THR A 35 0.77 5.60 25.76
N ASP A 36 -0.21 5.34 24.90
CA ASP A 36 -0.90 4.06 24.82
C ASP A 36 -0.03 2.97 24.18
N SER A 37 -0.29 1.71 24.55
CA SER A 37 0.34 0.54 23.93
C SER A 37 -0.45 0.06 22.71
N TYR A 38 0.25 -0.26 21.62
CA TYR A 38 -0.35 -0.74 20.37
C TYR A 38 0.23 -2.09 19.97
N SER A 39 -0.62 -3.00 19.50
CA SER A 39 -0.26 -4.36 19.11
C SER A 39 -0.80 -4.69 17.72
N PRO A 40 -0.41 -5.82 17.10
CA PRO A 40 -0.98 -6.23 15.83
C PRO A 40 -2.52 -6.37 15.84
N ASP A 41 -3.11 -6.73 16.98
CA ASP A 41 -4.57 -6.86 17.17
C ASP A 41 -5.26 -5.52 17.47
N ASN A 42 -4.51 -4.53 17.95
CA ASN A 42 -4.98 -3.16 18.21
C ASN A 42 -3.93 -2.14 17.73
N PRO A 43 -3.83 -1.91 16.42
CA PRO A 43 -2.80 -1.06 15.85
C PRO A 43 -3.13 0.42 16.01
N PHE A 44 -2.09 1.26 16.07
CA PHE A 44 -2.21 2.71 15.84
C PHE A 44 -2.70 2.96 14.41
N VAL A 45 -3.79 3.70 14.25
CA VAL A 45 -4.39 4.00 12.94
C VAL A 45 -4.06 5.43 12.54
N ILE A 46 -3.55 5.59 11.32
CA ILE A 46 -3.43 6.88 10.63
C ILE A 46 -4.37 6.80 9.44
N ASP A 47 -5.50 7.51 9.49
CA ASP A 47 -6.60 7.41 8.52
C ASP A 47 -6.55 8.50 7.43
N GLU A 48 -5.72 9.52 7.59
CA GLU A 48 -5.55 10.63 6.64
C GLU A 48 -4.53 10.36 5.52
N LEU A 49 -4.04 9.12 5.38
CA LEU A 49 -3.04 8.79 4.36
C LEU A 49 -3.68 8.59 2.99
N GLU A 50 -3.12 9.26 1.97
CA GLU A 50 -3.55 9.09 0.59
C GLU A 50 -3.19 7.70 0.05
N ASN A 51 -4.18 7.01 -0.54
CA ASN A 51 -3.98 5.70 -1.16
C ASN A 51 -3.07 5.80 -2.39
N GLY A 52 -2.28 4.75 -2.61
CA GLY A 52 -1.43 4.60 -3.79
C GLY A 52 -0.11 5.37 -3.74
N TYR A 53 0.11 6.19 -2.71
CA TYR A 53 1.38 6.87 -2.46
C TYR A 53 2.24 6.10 -1.46
N LEU A 54 3.56 6.23 -1.59
CA LEU A 54 4.52 5.66 -0.67
C LEU A 54 4.64 6.56 0.56
N HIS A 55 4.35 6.00 1.73
CA HIS A 55 4.54 6.64 3.01
C HIS A 55 5.69 5.99 3.76
N VAL A 56 6.58 6.82 4.33
CA VAL A 56 7.73 6.35 5.10
C VAL A 56 7.59 6.82 6.53
N PHE A 57 7.77 5.90 7.48
CA PHE A 57 7.56 6.11 8.89
C PHE A 57 8.84 5.86 9.69
N MET A 58 9.01 6.59 10.77
CA MET A 58 10.07 6.38 11.76
C MET A 58 9.48 6.61 13.15
N LEU A 59 9.70 5.66 14.06
CA LEU A 59 9.26 5.74 15.44
C LEU A 59 10.40 6.24 16.32
N GLU A 60 10.10 7.15 17.22
CA GLU A 60 10.96 7.52 18.34
C GLU A 60 10.31 7.11 19.65
N ALA A 61 11.05 6.42 20.51
CA ALA A 61 10.67 6.13 21.88
C ALA A 61 11.48 7.02 22.83
N LYS A 62 10.86 7.60 23.86
CA LYS A 62 11.48 8.52 24.83
C LYS A 62 11.14 8.12 26.26
N THR A 63 12.07 8.36 27.17
CA THR A 63 11.79 8.33 28.62
C THR A 63 10.84 9.48 28.98
N GLY A 64 10.06 9.34 30.06
CA GLY A 64 9.09 10.36 30.48
C GLY A 64 9.73 11.71 30.85
N ASP A 65 11.01 11.70 31.24
CA ASP A 65 11.80 12.91 31.49
C ASP A 65 12.50 13.48 30.23
N GLY A 66 12.35 12.82 29.08
CA GLY A 66 12.99 13.18 27.82
C GLY A 66 14.51 13.03 27.79
N SER A 67 15.14 12.47 28.83
CA SER A 67 16.59 12.36 28.95
C SER A 67 17.22 11.37 27.96
N LYS A 68 16.44 10.39 27.48
CA LYS A 68 16.86 9.39 26.50
C LYS A 68 15.83 9.23 25.40
N SER A 69 16.32 8.96 24.19
CA SER A 69 15.49 8.65 23.02
C SER A 69 16.11 7.55 22.16
N TRP A 70 15.28 6.70 21.57
CA TRP A 70 15.67 5.66 20.62
C TRP A 70 14.87 5.80 19.33
N LEU A 71 15.53 5.70 18.19
CA LEU A 71 14.90 5.72 16.86
C LEU A 71 14.80 4.30 16.31
N SER A 72 13.67 3.98 15.69
CA SER A 72 13.53 2.78 14.88
C SER A 72 14.23 2.93 13.53
N ASN A 73 14.30 1.83 12.78
CA ASN A 73 14.49 1.89 11.33
C ASN A 73 13.26 2.51 10.66
N TYR A 74 13.36 2.76 9.36
CA TYR A 74 12.23 3.19 8.57
C TYR A 74 11.31 2.02 8.24
N GLU A 75 10.01 2.25 8.38
CA GLU A 75 8.96 1.37 7.87
C GLU A 75 8.28 2.04 6.68
N MET A 76 7.90 1.27 5.66
CA MET A 76 7.30 1.79 4.43
C MET A 76 5.97 1.12 4.17
N ALA A 77 4.99 1.90 3.73
CA ALA A 77 3.69 1.36 3.35
C ALA A 77 3.05 2.16 2.22
N ILE A 78 2.32 1.46 1.36
CA ILE A 78 1.42 2.04 0.38
C ILE A 78 0.01 1.60 0.78
N PRO A 79 -0.81 2.46 1.39
CA PRO A 79 -2.20 2.14 1.64
C PRO A 79 -2.90 1.99 0.29
N ILE A 80 -3.65 0.91 0.11
CA ILE A 80 -4.40 0.65 -1.11
C ILE A 80 -5.84 0.39 -0.71
N SER A 81 -6.77 1.16 -1.29
CA SER A 81 -8.18 0.83 -1.18
C SER A 81 -8.51 -0.35 -2.09
N ARG A 82 -9.34 -1.26 -1.59
CA ARG A 82 -9.90 -2.34 -2.41
C ARG A 82 -10.67 -1.81 -3.62
N LEU A 83 -11.19 -0.58 -3.55
CA LEU A 83 -11.89 0.07 -4.66
C LEU A 83 -10.94 0.63 -5.73
N SER A 84 -9.72 1.05 -5.38
CA SER A 84 -8.76 1.64 -6.33
C SER A 84 -8.14 0.62 -7.29
N LEU A 85 -8.20 -0.68 -6.97
CA LEU A 85 -7.66 -1.76 -7.80
C LEU A 85 -8.72 -2.52 -8.61
N VAL A 86 -9.98 -2.09 -8.60
CA VAL A 86 -11.01 -2.74 -9.43
C VAL A 86 -10.76 -2.35 -10.89
N PRO A 87 -10.43 -3.32 -11.77
CA PRO A 87 -10.25 -3.01 -13.18
C PRO A 87 -11.57 -2.61 -13.83
N ILE A 88 -11.51 -1.61 -14.70
CA ILE A 88 -12.61 -1.18 -15.55
C ILE A 88 -12.47 -1.96 -16.86
N LEU A 89 -13.52 -2.70 -17.23
CA LEU A 89 -13.54 -3.58 -18.39
C LEU A 89 -14.42 -2.99 -19.49
N LYS A 90 -13.91 -2.95 -20.72
CA LYS A 90 -14.68 -2.63 -21.93
C LYS A 90 -14.56 -3.78 -22.92
N ALA A 91 -15.66 -4.50 -23.11
CA ALA A 91 -15.72 -5.63 -24.03
C ALA A 91 -15.81 -5.16 -25.48
N GLY A 92 -14.96 -5.73 -26.33
CA GLY A 92 -14.96 -5.58 -27.79
C GLY A 92 -15.24 -6.92 -28.48
N TYR A 93 -15.13 -6.92 -29.81
CA TYR A 93 -15.30 -8.16 -30.58
C TYR A 93 -14.00 -8.96 -30.61
N GLY A 94 -13.91 -10.00 -29.78
CA GLY A 94 -12.70 -10.83 -29.65
C GLY A 94 -11.60 -10.19 -28.80
N GLU A 95 -11.92 -9.14 -28.05
CA GLU A 95 -10.98 -8.48 -27.14
C GLU A 95 -11.69 -7.90 -25.92
N ILE A 96 -10.94 -7.71 -24.84
CA ILE A 96 -11.37 -6.94 -23.67
C ILE A 96 -10.29 -5.90 -23.36
N GLU A 97 -10.68 -4.63 -23.40
CA GLU A 97 -9.88 -3.52 -22.92
C GLU A 97 -9.98 -3.44 -21.40
N VAL A 98 -8.83 -3.47 -20.71
CA VAL A 98 -8.72 -3.47 -19.25
C VAL A 98 -7.95 -2.24 -18.80
N TYR A 99 -8.60 -1.40 -17.99
CA TYR A 99 -8.00 -0.20 -17.40
C TYR A 99 -8.00 -0.31 -15.88
N TRP A 100 -7.04 0.31 -15.21
CA TRP A 100 -7.07 0.48 -13.77
C TRP A 100 -6.60 1.87 -13.35
N THR A 101 -6.89 2.23 -12.10
CA THR A 101 -6.39 3.46 -11.52
C THR A 101 -4.87 3.34 -11.38
N ASP A 102 -4.15 4.35 -11.83
CA ASP A 102 -2.70 4.40 -11.67
C ASP A 102 -2.33 4.43 -10.18
N ILE A 103 -1.27 3.72 -9.80
CA ILE A 103 -0.77 3.68 -8.43
C ILE A 103 0.61 4.36 -8.45
N PRO A 104 0.71 5.63 -8.03
CA PRO A 104 1.92 6.44 -8.20
C PRO A 104 3.18 5.83 -7.60
N ALA A 105 3.03 5.05 -6.52
CA ALA A 105 4.14 4.40 -5.86
C ALA A 105 4.64 3.13 -6.55
N THR A 106 3.93 2.57 -7.54
CA THR A 106 4.30 1.31 -8.19
C THR A 106 4.65 1.52 -9.65
N ASN A 107 5.79 1.00 -10.08
CA ASN A 107 6.19 1.07 -11.50
C ASN A 107 5.68 -0.12 -12.32
N ASP A 108 5.35 -1.21 -11.63
CA ASP A 108 5.15 -2.52 -12.21
C ASP A 108 3.79 -3.10 -11.79
N CYS A 109 2.96 -3.39 -12.78
CA CYS A 109 1.67 -4.04 -12.61
C CYS A 109 1.67 -5.42 -13.29
N GLU A 110 0.84 -6.32 -12.78
CA GLU A 110 0.57 -7.63 -13.36
C GLU A 110 -0.95 -7.78 -13.54
N LEU A 111 -1.37 -8.12 -14.75
CA LEU A 111 -2.77 -8.42 -15.06
C LEU A 111 -2.99 -9.93 -15.00
N LEU A 112 -3.84 -10.34 -14.07
CA LEU A 112 -4.22 -11.72 -13.85
C LEU A 112 -5.64 -11.97 -14.39
N ARG A 113 -5.88 -13.16 -14.95
CA ARG A 113 -7.20 -13.59 -15.44
C ARG A 113 -7.56 -14.99 -14.95
N ALA A 114 -8.83 -15.20 -14.66
CA ALA A 114 -9.43 -16.50 -14.37
C ALA A 114 -10.72 -16.70 -15.19
N GLU A 115 -11.15 -17.97 -15.33
CA GLU A 115 -12.42 -18.34 -15.99
C GLU A 115 -13.58 -18.52 -15.00
N SER A 116 -13.29 -18.40 -13.70
CA SER A 116 -14.29 -18.39 -12.64
C SER A 116 -13.88 -17.40 -11.55
N LYS A 117 -14.87 -16.87 -10.83
CA LYS A 117 -14.67 -15.83 -9.82
C LYS A 117 -13.69 -16.22 -8.72
N ASP A 118 -13.77 -17.46 -8.29
CA ASP A 118 -12.97 -18.02 -7.20
C ASP A 118 -11.91 -19.02 -7.72
N GLY A 119 -11.63 -18.96 -9.03
CA GLY A 119 -10.68 -19.86 -9.69
C GLY A 119 -9.24 -19.37 -9.61
N ASP A 120 -8.36 -20.13 -10.24
CA ASP A 120 -6.94 -19.80 -10.31
C ASP A 120 -6.72 -18.63 -11.28
N TYR A 121 -6.21 -17.53 -10.74
CA TYR A 121 -5.83 -16.35 -11.50
C TYR A 121 -4.43 -16.55 -12.07
N LEU A 122 -4.34 -16.56 -13.39
CA LEU A 122 -3.08 -16.71 -14.12
C LEU A 122 -2.65 -15.38 -14.70
N SER A 123 -1.34 -15.14 -14.65
CA SER A 123 -0.71 -14.00 -15.29
C SER A 123 -0.89 -14.08 -16.80
N LEU A 124 -1.52 -13.04 -17.38
CA LEU A 124 -1.73 -12.95 -18.83
C LEU A 124 -0.50 -12.43 -19.56
N PHE A 125 0.19 -11.49 -18.91
CA PHE A 125 1.34 -10.78 -19.43
C PHE A 125 2.43 -10.81 -18.38
N GLY A 126 3.68 -10.53 -18.76
CA GLY A 126 4.69 -10.18 -17.76
C GLY A 126 4.36 -8.83 -17.09
N THR A 127 5.38 -8.23 -16.50
CA THR A 127 5.28 -6.87 -15.96
C THR A 127 4.77 -5.89 -17.02
N ILE A 128 3.72 -5.15 -16.66
CA ILE A 128 3.10 -4.10 -17.46
C ILE A 128 3.55 -2.75 -16.90
N THR A 129 4.07 -1.90 -17.79
CA THR A 129 4.30 -0.49 -17.51
C THR A 129 3.08 0.31 -17.96
N GLY A 130 2.49 1.09 -17.06
CA GLY A 130 1.26 1.84 -17.30
C GLY A 130 0.02 1.17 -16.73
N ASN A 131 -1.16 1.71 -17.05
CA ASN A 131 -2.42 1.38 -16.39
C ASN A 131 -3.50 0.82 -17.33
N TYR A 132 -3.08 0.26 -18.46
CA TYR A 132 -3.96 -0.20 -19.52
C TYR A 132 -3.37 -1.38 -20.30
N VAL A 133 -4.23 -2.36 -20.61
CA VAL A 133 -3.92 -3.50 -21.48
C VAL A 133 -5.14 -3.90 -22.31
N THR A 134 -4.90 -4.41 -23.51
CA THR A 134 -5.91 -5.10 -24.32
C THR A 134 -5.67 -6.61 -24.28
N ASP A 135 -6.62 -7.36 -23.73
CA ASP A 135 -6.63 -8.83 -23.80
C ASP A 135 -7.31 -9.29 -25.09
N THR A 136 -6.50 -9.65 -26.08
CA THR A 136 -6.94 -10.15 -27.40
C THR A 136 -7.02 -11.68 -27.48
N SER A 137 -6.81 -12.37 -26.35
CA SER A 137 -6.82 -13.83 -26.26
C SER A 137 -8.17 -14.41 -25.83
N VAL A 138 -9.21 -13.58 -25.80
CA VAL A 138 -10.55 -13.92 -25.31
C VAL A 138 -11.41 -14.58 -26.38
N GLU A 139 -12.28 -15.49 -25.96
CA GLU A 139 -13.27 -16.13 -26.83
C GLU A 139 -14.66 -15.49 -26.68
N THR A 140 -15.34 -15.26 -27.81
CA THR A 140 -16.69 -14.68 -27.82
C THR A 140 -17.68 -15.56 -27.05
N GLY A 141 -18.42 -14.94 -26.12
CA GLY A 141 -19.42 -15.62 -25.30
C GLY A 141 -18.87 -16.25 -24.03
N LYS A 142 -17.56 -16.20 -23.79
CA LYS A 142 -16.93 -16.68 -22.56
C LYS A 142 -16.83 -15.57 -21.52
N THR A 143 -17.03 -15.94 -20.25
CA THR A 143 -16.88 -15.02 -19.11
C THR A 143 -15.49 -15.14 -18.54
N TYR A 144 -14.84 -14.00 -18.30
CA TYR A 144 -13.52 -13.91 -17.69
C TYR A 144 -13.56 -12.97 -16.50
N TYR A 145 -12.67 -13.23 -15.53
CA TYR A 145 -12.50 -12.44 -14.33
C TYR A 145 -11.08 -11.91 -14.29
N TYR A 146 -10.92 -10.60 -14.02
CA TYR A 146 -9.63 -9.93 -14.06
C TYR A 146 -9.26 -9.40 -12.68
N MET A 147 -7.97 -9.43 -12.35
CA MET A 147 -7.39 -8.85 -11.15
C MET A 147 -6.09 -8.14 -11.53
N VAL A 148 -5.88 -6.95 -10.99
CA VAL A 148 -4.60 -6.23 -11.11
C VAL A 148 -3.84 -6.41 -9.81
N LYS A 149 -2.60 -6.85 -9.92
CA LYS A 149 -1.66 -6.93 -8.81
C LYS A 149 -0.53 -5.95 -9.07
N THR A 150 -0.11 -5.24 -8.03
CA THR A 150 1.05 -4.36 -8.12
C THR A 150 2.15 -4.83 -7.18
N SER A 151 3.38 -4.50 -7.55
CA SER A 151 4.56 -4.70 -6.71
C SER A 151 5.29 -3.38 -6.50
N TYR A 152 5.79 -3.18 -5.28
CA TYR A 152 6.66 -2.08 -4.88
C TYR A 152 8.02 -2.65 -4.47
#